data_AF-A0A944C3H8-F1
#
_entry.id   AF-A0A944C3H8-F1
#
_cell.length_a   1.000
_cell.length_b   1.000
_cell.length_c   1.000
_cell.angle_alpha   90.00
_cell.angle_beta   90.00
_cell.angle_gamma   90.00
#
_symmetry.space_group_name_H-M   'P 1'
#
loop_
_entity.id
_entity.type
_entity.pdbx_description
1 polymer ?
#
loop_
_entity_poly.entity_id
_entity_poly.type
_entity_poly.pdbx_seq_one_letter_code
_entity_poly.pdbx_strand_id
1 'polypeptide(L)' 'GAGAADGQVLVSDDMLGMNKGFSPKFLRRYADLHDVITKAVGHYVEDVRSGDFPSESECY' A
#
# COMPACT_ATOMS: atom_id res chain seq x y z
N GLY A 1 10.10 13.22 -15.64
CA GLY A 1 10.62 14.16 -14.63
C GLY A 1 11.32 15.31 -15.32
N ALA A 2 11.14 16.55 -14.83
CA ALA A 2 11.69 17.76 -15.44
C ALA A 2 13.06 18.20 -14.86
N GLY A 3 13.60 17.48 -13.86
CA GLY A 3 14.83 17.87 -13.17
C GLY A 3 14.57 18.79 -11.97
N ALA A 4 15.56 19.62 -11.60
CA ALA A 4 15.41 20.62 -10.55
C ALA A 4 14.36 21.67 -10.96
N ALA A 5 13.38 21.90 -10.10
CA ALA A 5 12.28 22.84 -10.30
C ALA A 5 11.78 23.33 -8.95
N ASP A 6 11.11 24.48 -8.93
CA ASP A 6 10.53 25.06 -7.71
C ASP A 6 9.38 24.22 -7.14
N GLY A 7 8.85 23.30 -7.94
CA GLY A 7 7.86 22.31 -7.53
C GLY A 7 8.02 21.02 -8.33
N GLN A 8 7.65 19.90 -7.71
CA GLN A 8 7.61 18.60 -8.37
C GLN A 8 6.23 17.98 -8.17
N VAL A 9 5.79 17.25 -9.19
CA VAL A 9 4.54 16.48 -9.16
C VAL A 9 4.87 15.00 -9.37
N LEU A 10 4.31 14.17 -8.50
CA LEU A 10 4.37 12.71 -8.58
C LEU A 10 2.97 12.16 -8.37
N VAL A 11 2.69 11.01 -8.96
CA VAL A 11 1.46 10.27 -8.69
C VAL A 11 1.62 9.56 -7.34
N SER A 12 0.67 9.76 -6.43
CA SER A 12 0.72 9.18 -5.08
C SER A 12 0.84 7.66 -5.10
N ASP A 13 0.09 6.99 -5.97
CA ASP A 13 0.05 5.53 -6.08
C ASP A 13 1.40 4.94 -6.46
N ASP A 14 2.10 5.61 -7.37
CA ASP A 14 3.44 5.24 -7.82
C ASP A 14 4.47 5.53 -6.72
N MET A 15 4.40 6.72 -6.12
CA MET A 15 5.30 7.15 -5.04
C MET A 15 5.20 6.21 -3.83
N LEU A 16 4.00 5.73 -3.51
CA LEU A 16 3.74 4.82 -2.39
C LEU A 16 3.85 3.33 -2.76
N GLY A 17 4.18 3.02 -4.02
CA GLY A 17 4.45 1.64 -4.44
C GLY A 17 3.20 0.74 -4.44
N MET A 18 2.01 1.28 -4.75
CA MET A 18 0.79 0.47 -4.88
C MET A 18 0.79 -0.42 -6.12
N ASN A 19 1.46 0.01 -7.20
CA ASN A 19 1.60 -0.76 -8.44
C ASN A 19 3.03 -1.29 -8.61
N LYS A 20 3.19 -2.63 -8.64
CA LYS A 20 4.51 -3.28 -8.82
C LYS A 20 5.02 -3.24 -10.27
N GLY A 21 4.13 -3.17 -11.26
CA GLY A 21 4.47 -3.26 -12.68
C GLY A 21 4.92 -1.94 -13.31
N PHE A 22 4.67 -0.82 -12.64
CA PHE A 22 5.00 0.51 -13.15
C PHE A 22 6.03 1.19 -12.26
N SER A 23 7.19 1.51 -12.83
CA SER A 23 8.26 2.25 -12.14
C SER A 23 9.03 3.12 -13.15
N PRO A 24 8.55 4.34 -13.44
CA PRO A 24 9.27 5.28 -14.26
C PRO A 24 10.68 5.54 -13.70
N LYS A 25 11.68 5.73 -14.58
CA LYS A 25 13.09 5.95 -14.17
C LYS A 25 13.30 7.13 -13.22
N PHE A 26 12.41 8.11 -13.24
CA PHE A 26 12.48 9.33 -12.42
C PHE A 26 11.63 9.26 -11.14
N LEU A 27 10.99 8.12 -10.87
CA LEU A 27 10.19 7.92 -9.67
C LEU A 27 11.08 7.41 -8.53
N ARG A 28 11.05 8.11 -7.40
CA ARG A 28 11.51 7.57 -6.12
C ARG A 28 10.32 6.98 -5.37
N ARG A 29 10.38 5.69 -5.03
CA ARG A 29 9.40 5.06 -4.13
C ARG A 29 9.73 5.39 -2.68
N TYR A 30 8.70 5.72 -1.92
CA TYR A 30 8.77 6.06 -0.49
C TYR A 30 8.14 4.97 0.39
N ALA A 31 7.35 4.07 -0.19
CA ALA A 31 6.76 2.91 0.48
C ALA A 31 6.56 1.75 -0.51
N ASP A 32 6.29 0.57 0.04
CA ASP A 32 5.77 -0.61 -0.69
C ASP A 32 4.38 -0.94 -0.15
N LEU A 33 3.40 -0.10 -0.48
CA LEU A 33 2.03 -0.31 -0.03
C LEU A 33 1.40 -1.56 -0.64
N HIS A 34 1.87 -2.01 -1.80
CA HIS A 34 1.39 -3.28 -2.35
C HIS A 34 1.65 -4.43 -1.38
N ASP A 35 2.88 -4.57 -0.88
CA ASP A 35 3.22 -5.63 0.08
C ASP A 35 2.47 -5.47 1.41
N VAL A 36 2.38 -4.24 1.92
CA VAL A 36 1.65 -3.93 3.16
C VAL A 36 0.18 -4.32 3.05
N ILE A 37 -0.49 -3.90 1.96
CA ILE A 37 -1.90 -4.21 1.72
C ILE A 37 -2.10 -5.72 1.54
N THR A 38 -1.21 -6.37 0.77
CA THR A 38 -1.29 -7.83 0.56
C THR A 38 -1.22 -8.59 1.88
N LYS A 39 -0.30 -8.21 2.77
CA LYS A 39 -0.17 -8.81 4.10
C LYS A 39 -1.38 -8.53 4.98
N ALA A 40 -1.88 -7.29 4.99
CA ALA A 40 -3.05 -6.91 5.77
C ALA A 40 -4.29 -7.71 5.36
N VAL A 41 -4.51 -7.88 4.05
CA VAL A 41 -5.60 -8.73 3.53
C VAL A 41 -5.38 -10.20 3.90
N GLY A 42 -4.13 -10.69 3.86
CA GLY A 42 -3.79 -12.04 4.31
C GLY A 42 -4.16 -12.28 5.77
N HIS A 43 -3.74 -11.39 6.68
CA HIS A 43 -4.07 -11.48 8.10
C HIS A 43 -5.59 -11.43 8.32
N TYR A 44 -6.30 -10.52 7.66
CA TYR A 44 -7.76 -10.46 7.74
C TYR A 44 -8.42 -11.79 7.32
N VAL A 45 -7.93 -12.41 6.24
CA VAL A 45 -8.44 -13.72 5.79
C VAL A 45 -8.13 -14.81 6.82
N GLU A 46 -6.98 -14.77 7.48
CA GLU A 46 -6.61 -15.69 8.55
C GLU A 46 -7.56 -15.52 9.75
N ASP A 47 -7.74 -14.29 10.24
CA ASP A 47 -8.60 -13.97 11.38
C ASP A 47 -10.07 -14.40 11.14
N VAL A 48 -10.59 -14.20 9.92
CA VAL A 48 -11.94 -14.66 9.54
C VAL A 48 -12.02 -16.19 9.52
N ARG A 49 -10.97 -16.88 9.08
CA ARG A 49 -10.94 -18.35 8.99
C ARG A 49 -10.75 -19.02 10.34
N SER A 50 -9.98 -18.42 11.23
CA SER A 50 -9.82 -18.89 12.62
C SER A 50 -11.05 -18.55 13.48
N GLY A 51 -11.88 -17.60 13.04
CA GLY A 51 -13.00 -17.08 13.82
C GLY A 51 -12.56 -16.03 14.86
N ASP A 52 -11.31 -15.55 14.77
CA ASP A 52 -10.81 -14.46 15.60
C ASP A 52 -11.41 -13.11 15.19
N PHE A 53 -11.87 -12.98 13.94
CA PHE A 53 -12.65 -11.84 13.46
C PHE A 53 -14.08 -12.23 13.06
N PRO A 54 -15.11 -11.49 13.52
CA PRO A 54 -15.03 -10.42 14.52
C PRO A 54 -14.91 -10.99 15.94
N SER A 55 -14.11 -10.33 16.78
CA SER A 55 -14.03 -10.59 18.21
C SER A 55 -15.25 -10.04 18.96
N GLU A 56 -15.41 -10.42 20.24
CA GLU A 56 -16.48 -9.88 21.10
C GLU A 56 -16.42 -8.35 21.23
N SER A 57 -15.23 -7.74 21.19
CA SER A 57 -15.06 -6.28 21.21
C SER A 57 -15.44 -5.60 19.88
N GLU A 58 -15.55 -6.37 18.81
CA GLU A 58 -15.93 -5.90 17.47
C GLU A 58 -17.41 -6.19 17.16
N CYS A 59 -18.13 -6.82 18.10
CA CYS A 59 -19.56 -7.11 18.03
C CYS A 59 -20.35 -6.25 19.04
N TYR A 60 -21.61 -5.93 18.71
CA TYR A 60 -22.54 -5.19 19.59
C TYR A 60 -23.32 -6.10 20.53
#